data_AF-A0A087S6G2-F1
#
_entry.id   AF-A0A087S6G2-F1
#
_cell.length_a   1.000
_cell.length_b   1.000
_cell.length_c   1.000
_cell.angle_alpha   90.00
_cell.angle_beta   90.00
_cell.angle_gamma   90.00
#
_symmetry.space_group_name_H-M   'P 1'
#
loop_
_entity.id
_entity.type
_entity.pdbx_description
1 polymer ?
#
loop_
_entity_poly.entity_id
_entity_poly.type
_entity_poly.pdbx_seq_one_letter_code
_entity_poly.pdbx_strand_id
1 'polypeptide(L)'
;MLQDSTIRKSLDQYIKNRILEINIEIKQTFPNIKKIWKCENETDFLYGYYVGKIEEGTLHYLLKATRASAGGYVDSFEIRGIIEEHKNELYDAIKSATNQ
;
A
#
# COMPACT_ATOMS: atom_id res chain seq x y z
N MET A 1 -14.67 2.12 12.58
CA MET A 1 -15.43 2.89 11.57
C MET A 1 -14.95 4.31 11.64
N LEU A 2 -13.86 4.57 10.92
CA LEU A 2 -13.38 5.87 10.48
C LEU A 2 -14.47 6.51 9.60
N GLN A 3 -15.60 6.85 10.23
CA GLN A 3 -16.64 7.73 9.69
C GLN A 3 -16.13 9.18 9.62
N ASP A 4 -14.92 9.45 10.13
CA ASP A 4 -14.27 10.74 10.03
C ASP A 4 -13.78 10.98 8.60
N SER A 5 -14.58 11.75 7.86
CA SER A 5 -14.43 11.96 6.41
C SER A 5 -13.09 12.53 5.97
N THR A 6 -12.27 13.04 6.89
CA THR A 6 -10.97 13.65 6.62
C THR A 6 -9.85 12.60 6.57
N ILE A 7 -9.84 11.64 7.49
CA ILE A 7 -8.80 10.60 7.56
C ILE A 7 -8.91 9.67 6.34
N ARG A 8 -10.13 9.24 6.01
CA ARG A 8 -10.36 8.41 4.82
C ARG A 8 -9.90 9.13 3.55
N LYS A 9 -10.26 10.40 3.37
CA LYS A 9 -9.82 11.19 2.21
C LYS A 9 -8.30 11.34 2.13
N SER A 10 -7.64 11.56 3.27
CA SER A 10 -6.18 11.63 3.32
C SER A 10 -5.53 10.29 2.95
N LEU A 11 -6.11 9.18 3.40
CA LEU A 11 -5.66 7.83 3.04
C LEU A 11 -5.87 7.54 1.55
N ASP A 12 -7.06 7.83 1.02
CA ASP A 12 -7.37 7.66 -0.41
C ASP A 12 -6.37 8.45 -1.27
N GLN A 13 -6.07 9.70 -0.88
CA GLN A 13 -5.12 10.53 -1.61
C GLN A 13 -3.68 10.00 -1.50
N TYR A 14 -3.29 9.51 -0.33
CA TYR A 14 -1.98 8.89 -0.14
C TYR A 14 -1.82 7.64 -1.01
N ILE A 15 -2.81 6.75 -1.05
CA ILE A 15 -2.81 5.55 -1.90
C ILE A 15 -2.68 5.94 -3.37
N LYS A 16 -3.48 6.91 -3.85
CA LYS A 16 -3.39 7.41 -5.24
C LYS A 16 -1.99 7.92 -5.59
N ASN A 17 -1.36 8.67 -4.69
CA ASN A 17 0.00 9.16 -4.92
C ASN A 17 1.01 8.00 -4.95
N ARG A 18 0.90 7.03 -4.04
CA ARG A 18 1.80 5.86 -4.02
C ARG A 18 1.69 5.02 -5.27
N ILE A 19 0.49 4.82 -5.82
CA ILE A 19 0.27 4.09 -7.08
C ILE A 19 1.10 4.69 -8.23
N LEU A 20 1.14 6.03 -8.33
CA LEU A 20 1.91 6.72 -9.37
C LEU A 20 3.43 6.52 -9.23
N GLU A 21 3.92 6.31 -8.01
CA GLU A 21 5.35 6.16 -7.70
C GLU A 21 5.87 4.72 -7.91
N ILE A 22 4.99 3.72 -7.97
CA ILE A 22 5.35 2.28 -8.02
C ILE A 22 6.34 1.99 -9.16
N ASN A 23 6.09 2.50 -10.37
CA ASN A 23 6.90 2.17 -11.55
C ASN A 23 8.37 2.61 -11.37
N ILE A 24 8.58 3.83 -10.88
CA ILE A 24 9.93 4.38 -10.65
C ILE A 24 10.63 3.59 -9.54
N GLU A 25 9.91 3.30 -8.45
CA GLU A 25 10.48 2.62 -7.29
C GLU A 25 10.86 1.17 -7.60
N ILE A 26 10.06 0.41 -8.36
CA ILE A 26 10.39 -0.96 -8.78
C ILE A 26 11.68 -0.96 -9.59
N LYS A 27 11.80 -0.09 -10.60
CA LYS A 27 12.98 -0.02 -11.47
C LYS A 27 14.26 0.31 -10.72
N GLN A 28 14.18 1.17 -9.69
CA GLN A 28 15.33 1.57 -8.89
C GLN A 28 15.71 0.53 -7.82
N THR A 29 14.72 -0.06 -7.16
CA THR A 29 14.94 -0.88 -5.95
C THR A 29 15.17 -2.35 -6.29
N PHE A 30 14.54 -2.83 -7.37
CA PHE A 30 14.43 -4.24 -7.65
C PHE A 30 14.81 -4.60 -9.10
N PRO A 31 16.06 -4.37 -9.51
CA PRO A 31 16.47 -4.64 -10.88
C PRO A 31 16.41 -6.13 -11.29
N ASN A 32 16.28 -7.07 -10.35
CA ASN A 32 16.21 -8.52 -10.61
C ASN A 32 15.38 -9.28 -9.53
N ILE A 33 14.05 -9.19 -9.57
CA ILE A 33 13.15 -9.78 -8.55
C ILE A 33 13.06 -11.32 -8.54
N LYS A 34 13.76 -12.03 -9.43
CA LYS A 34 13.50 -13.43 -9.79
C LYS A 34 13.52 -14.53 -8.72
N LYS A 35 13.72 -14.26 -7.42
CA LYS A 35 13.54 -15.28 -6.38
C LYS A 35 13.15 -14.66 -5.03
N ILE A 36 11.86 -14.63 -4.72
CA ILE A 36 11.39 -14.44 -3.34
C ILE A 36 10.39 -15.55 -3.00
N TRP A 37 10.79 -16.34 -2.01
CA TRP A 37 10.23 -17.63 -1.64
C TRP A 37 9.03 -17.39 -0.70
N LYS A 38 7.82 -17.25 -1.25
CA LYS A 38 6.49 -17.33 -0.59
C LYS A 38 5.33 -16.87 -1.48
N CYS A 39 5.60 -16.26 -2.63
CA CYS A 39 4.60 -15.73 -3.55
C CYS A 39 4.56 -16.57 -4.83
N GLU A 40 3.38 -16.72 -5.44
CA GLU A 40 3.21 -17.59 -6.62
C GLU A 40 3.94 -17.07 -7.86
N ASN A 41 4.07 -15.74 -7.96
CA ASN A 41 4.79 -15.06 -9.04
C ASN A 41 5.34 -13.69 -8.57
N GLU A 42 6.09 -13.03 -9.44
CA GLU A 42 6.68 -11.71 -9.19
C GLU A 42 5.65 -10.61 -8.92
N THR A 43 4.51 -10.64 -9.60
CA THR A 43 3.42 -9.67 -9.38
C THR A 43 2.82 -9.81 -7.98
N ASP A 44 2.60 -11.05 -7.52
CA ASP A 44 2.09 -11.31 -6.16
C ASP A 44 3.08 -10.90 -5.07
N PHE A 45 4.38 -11.11 -5.30
CA PHE A 45 5.42 -10.62 -4.39
C PHE A 45 5.37 -9.09 -4.27
N LEU A 46 5.36 -8.41 -5.42
CA LEU A 46 5.33 -6.95 -5.48
C LEU A 46 4.05 -6.38 -4.87
N TYR A 47 2.90 -7.02 -5.12
CA TYR A 47 1.64 -6.64 -4.51
C TYR A 47 1.73 -6.71 -2.98
N GLY A 48 2.20 -7.82 -2.41
CA GLY A 48 2.38 -7.97 -0.97
C GLY A 48 3.36 -6.95 -0.38
N TYR A 49 4.48 -6.70 -1.06
CA TYR A 49 5.47 -5.69 -0.65
C TYR A 49 4.88 -4.27 -0.59
N TYR A 50 4.17 -3.86 -1.64
CA TYR A 50 3.59 -2.52 -1.70
C TYR A 50 2.41 -2.32 -0.76
N VAL A 51 1.55 -3.33 -0.58
CA VAL A 51 0.50 -3.30 0.44
C VAL A 51 1.10 -3.08 1.82
N GLY A 52 2.14 -3.85 2.20
CA GLY A 52 2.80 -3.69 3.50
C GLY A 52 3.40 -2.30 3.70
N LYS A 53 4.02 -1.73 2.67
CA LYS A 53 4.60 -0.38 2.73
C LYS A 53 3.53 0.71 2.87
N ILE A 54 2.38 0.56 2.20
CA ILE A 54 1.25 1.49 2.33
C ILE A 54 0.63 1.39 3.73
N GLU A 55 0.44 0.17 4.26
CA GLU A 55 -0.07 -0.06 5.62
C GLU A 55 0.83 0.63 6.66
N GLU A 56 2.15 0.41 6.58
CA GLU A 56 3.12 0.99 7.51
C GLU A 56 3.15 2.54 7.42
N GLY A 57 3.22 3.08 6.20
CA GLY A 57 3.22 4.54 5.98
C GLY A 57 1.94 5.21 6.47
N THR A 58 0.80 4.55 6.28
CA THR A 58 -0.50 5.04 6.74
C THR A 58 -0.57 5.06 8.26
N LEU A 59 -0.20 3.96 8.93
CA LEU A 59 -0.18 3.90 10.38
C LEU A 59 0.74 4.99 10.97
N HIS A 60 1.92 5.17 10.38
CA HIS A 60 2.84 6.22 10.80
C HIS A 60 2.23 7.63 10.67
N TYR A 61 1.56 7.91 9.54
CA TYR A 61 0.90 9.19 9.30
C TYR A 61 -0.24 9.45 10.30
N LEU A 62 -1.10 8.46 10.55
CA LEU A 62 -2.22 8.57 11.48
C LEU A 62 -1.77 8.75 12.93
N LEU A 63 -0.74 8.03 13.35
CA LEU A 63 -0.12 8.19 14.68
C LEU A 63 0.45 9.61 14.86
N LYS A 64 1.11 10.14 13.82
CA LYS A 64 1.64 11.51 13.83
C LYS A 64 0.52 12.56 13.88
N ALA A 65 -0.59 12.33 13.17
CA ALA A 65 -1.70 13.27 13.07
C ALA A 65 -2.54 13.34 14.36
N THR A 66 -2.68 12.24 15.09
CA THR A 66 -3.63 12.15 16.22
C THR A 66 -3.00 12.36 17.60
N ARG A 67 -1.66 12.39 17.75
CA ARG A 67 -0.90 12.38 19.04
C ARG A 67 -1.31 11.26 20.03
N ALA A 68 -2.26 10.40 19.64
CA ALA A 68 -2.74 9.27 20.40
C ALA A 68 -2.00 8.03 19.88
N SER A 69 -1.54 7.19 20.80
CA SER A 69 -1.22 5.80 20.48
C SER A 69 -2.49 5.16 19.95
N ALA A 70 -2.63 5.10 18.62
CA ALA A 70 -3.76 4.49 17.95
C ALA A 70 -3.98 3.10 18.55
N GLY A 71 -5.23 2.79 18.95
CA GLY A 71 -5.62 1.48 19.44
C GLY A 71 -5.41 0.46 18.33
N GLY A 72 -4.20 -0.12 18.29
CA GLY A 72 -3.52 -0.59 17.08
C GLY A 72 -4.09 -1.80 16.35
N TYR A 73 -5.32 -2.22 16.66
CA TYR A 73 -5.96 -3.36 16.04
C TYR A 73 -7.17 -2.98 15.17
N VAL A 74 -7.98 -1.99 15.56
CA VAL A 74 -9.17 -1.59 14.79
C VAL A 74 -8.78 -0.79 13.55
N ASP A 75 -7.78 0.08 13.68
CA ASP A 75 -7.33 0.93 12.57
C ASP A 75 -6.60 0.13 11.48
N SER A 76 -5.86 -0.93 11.84
CA SER A 76 -5.13 -1.75 10.87
C SER A 76 -6.04 -2.59 9.97
N PHE A 77 -7.12 -3.17 10.50
CA PHE A 77 -8.11 -3.85 9.66
C PHE A 77 -8.88 -2.89 8.76
N GLU A 78 -9.19 -1.69 9.24
CA GLU A 78 -9.90 -0.69 8.44
C GLU A 78 -9.01 -0.13 7.31
N ILE A 79 -7.73 0.13 7.60
CA ILE A 79 -6.72 0.48 6.60
C ILE A 79 -6.57 -0.64 5.56
N ARG A 80 -6.45 -1.89 6.00
CA ARG A 80 -6.38 -3.05 5.10
C ARG A 80 -7.62 -3.17 4.22
N GLY A 81 -8.81 -2.96 4.79
CA GLY A 81 -10.07 -2.94 4.05
C GLY A 81 -10.07 -1.89 2.95
N ILE A 82 -9.61 -0.68 3.23
CA ILE A 82 -9.50 0.41 2.24
C ILE A 82 -8.47 0.07 1.16
N ILE A 83 -7.34 -0.56 1.50
CA ILE A 83 -6.35 -1.00 0.51
C ILE A 83 -6.92 -2.10 -0.40
N GLU A 84 -7.69 -3.04 0.16
CA GLU A 84 -8.39 -4.10 -0.58
C GLU A 84 -9.42 -3.53 -1.58
N GLU A 85 -10.09 -2.41 -1.26
CA GLU A 85 -10.98 -1.71 -2.22
C GLU A 85 -10.23 -1.26 -3.49
N HIS A 86 -8.93 -0.97 -3.39
CA HIS A 86 -8.06 -0.57 -4.50
C HIS A 86 -7.21 -1.71 -5.08
N LYS A 87 -7.49 -2.97 -4.72
CA LYS A 87 -6.70 -4.14 -5.12
C LYS A 87 -6.42 -4.20 -6.61
N ASN A 88 -7.44 -4.04 -7.46
CA ASN A 88 -7.29 -4.15 -8.91
C ASN A 88 -6.40 -3.05 -9.48
N GLU A 89 -6.57 -1.81 -9.03
CA GLU A 89 -5.74 -0.67 -9.46
C GLU A 89 -4.27 -0.86 -9.09
N LEU A 90 -4.01 -1.32 -7.86
CA LEU A 90 -2.66 -1.65 -7.40
C LEU A 90 -2.04 -2.77 -8.24
N TYR A 91 -2.80 -3.84 -8.50
CA TYR A 91 -2.33 -4.97 -9.28
C TYR A 91 -2.02 -4.58 -10.73
N ASP A 92 -2.90 -3.80 -11.36
CA ASP A 92 -2.72 -3.32 -12.73
C ASP A 92 -1.53 -2.36 -12.86
N ALA A 93 -1.32 -1.48 -11.87
CA ALA A 93 -0.16 -0.59 -11.83
C ALA A 93 1.16 -1.36 -11.71
N ILE A 94 1.22 -2.36 -10.81
CA ILE A 94 2.39 -3.23 -10.64
C ILE A 94 2.65 -4.05 -11.91
N LYS A 95 1.60 -4.63 -12.49
CA LYS A 95 1.69 -5.42 -13.72
C LYS A 95 2.16 -4.59 -14.91
N SER A 96 1.70 -3.34 -15.01
CA SER A 96 2.13 -2.41 -16.05
C SER A 96 3.59 -1.96 -15.87
N ALA A 97 4.07 -1.88 -14.64
CA ALA A 97 5.45 -1.52 -14.32
C ALA A 97 6.44 -2.67 -14.58
N THR A 98 5.98 -3.92 -14.54
CA THR A 98 6.82 -5.13 -14.67
C THR A 98 6.80 -5.78 -16.05
N ASN A 99 5.76 -5.57 -16.87
CA ASN A 99 5.67 -6.09 -18.24
C ASN A 99 6.21 -5.12 -19.33
N GLN A 100 7.04 -4.16 -18.95
CA GLN A 100 7.78 -3.27 -19.86
C GLN A 100 9.22 -3.75 -20.01
#